data_AF-A0A534GVX1-F1
#
_entry.id   AF-A0A534GVX1-F1
#
_cell.length_a   1.000
_cell.length_b   1.000
_cell.length_c   1.000
_cell.angle_alpha   90.00
_cell.angle_beta   90.00
_cell.angle_gamma   90.00
#
_symmetry.space_group_name_H-M   'P 1'
#
loop_
_entity.id
_entity.type
_entity.pdbx_description
1 polymer ?
#
loop_
_entity_poly.entity_id
_entity_poly.type
_entity_poly.pdbx_seq_one_letter_code
_entity_poly.pdbx_strand_id
1 'polypeptide(L)' 'MRMTRDGSRLFISLNQAGKVAMLNVSDPERPRLLKVLDLGPGSGPHYIALTSDERRLVISDYFLNEDGFGKVRRR' A
#
# COMPACT_ATOMS: atom_id res chain seq x y z
N MET A 1 5.02 -0.33 4.33
CA MET A 1 5.49 -1.64 3.81
C MET A 1 5.46 -2.71 4.89
N ARG A 2 5.33 -3.99 4.49
CA ARG A 2 5.38 -5.17 5.38
C ARG A 2 6.04 -6.34 4.67
N MET A 3 6.75 -7.17 5.44
CA MET A 3 7.46 -8.35 4.95
C MET A 3 6.90 -9.59 5.64
N THR A 4 6.92 -10.73 4.97
CA THR A 4 6.63 -12.02 5.60
C THR A 4 7.75 -12.42 6.56
N ARG A 5 7.44 -13.29 7.53
CA ARG A 5 8.36 -13.72 8.59
C ARG A 5 9.59 -14.45 8.05
N ASP A 6 9.42 -15.18 6.95
CA ASP A 6 10.50 -15.86 6.23
C ASP A 6 11.35 -14.92 5.36
N GLY A 7 11.00 -13.63 5.27
CA GLY A 7 11.68 -12.63 4.46
C GLY A 7 11.48 -12.77 2.95
N SER A 8 10.66 -13.71 2.47
CA SER A 8 10.57 -14.01 1.03
C SER A 8 9.68 -13.05 0.25
N ARG A 9 8.73 -12.37 0.92
CA ARG A 9 7.73 -11.52 0.27
C ARG A 9 7.70 -10.13 0.91
N LEU A 10 7.66 -9.12 0.06
CA LEU A 10 7.52 -7.71 0.45
C LEU A 10 6.22 -7.14 -0.13
N PHE A 11 5.44 -6.48 0.73
CA PHE A 11 4.24 -5.75 0.37
C PHE A 11 4.49 -4.25 0.53
N ILE A 12 4.18 -3.47 -0.51
CA ILE A 12 4.41 -2.02 -0.56
C ILE A 12 3.10 -1.34 -0.92
N SER A 13 2.67 -0.40 -0.07
CA SER A 13 1.60 0.54 -0.37
C SER A 13 2.14 1.69 -1.24
N LEU A 14 1.56 1.87 -2.41
CA LEU A 14 1.88 2.93 -3.36
C LEU A 14 0.75 3.97 -3.28
N ASN A 15 0.81 4.79 -2.23
CA ASN A 15 -0.27 5.69 -1.81
C ASN A 15 -0.84 6.53 -2.98
N GLN A 16 0.00 7.33 -3.63
CA GLN A 16 -0.43 8.21 -4.72
C GLN A 16 -0.85 7.48 -6.01
N ALA A 17 -0.46 6.20 -6.15
CA ALA A 17 -0.86 5.39 -7.29
C ALA A 17 -2.18 4.64 -7.05
N GLY A 18 -2.67 4.61 -5.80
CA GLY A 18 -3.83 3.81 -5.42
C GLY A 18 -3.58 2.31 -5.50
N LYS A 19 -2.35 1.85 -5.26
CA LYS A 19 -1.98 0.43 -5.46
C LYS A 19 -1.26 -0.18 -4.27
N VAL A 20 -1.32 -1.50 -4.20
CA VAL A 20 -0.44 -2.30 -3.33
C VAL A 20 0.32 -3.30 -4.20
N ALA A 21 1.64 -3.26 -4.15
CA ALA A 21 2.51 -4.18 -4.86
C ALA A 21 2.99 -5.29 -3.93
N MET A 22 3.12 -6.49 -4.48
CA MET A 22 3.71 -7.65 -3.85
C MET A 22 4.93 -8.08 -4.66
N LEU A 23 6.07 -8.20 -4.00
CA LEU A 23 7.33 -8.63 -4.59
C LEU A 23 7.81 -9.93 -3.95
N ASN A 24 8.44 -10.79 -4.74
CA ASN A 24 9.37 -11.79 -4.26
C ASN A 24 10.72 -11.09 -4.03
N VAL A 25 11.26 -11.24 -2.83
CA VAL A 25 12.54 -10.67 -2.40
C VAL A 25 13.43 -11.72 -1.73
N SER A 26 13.24 -13.01 -2.07
CA SER A 26 14.13 -14.10 -1.63
C SER A 26 15.58 -13.89 -2.09
N ASP A 27 15.78 -13.20 -3.22
CA ASP A 27 17.05 -12.61 -3.63
C ASP A 27 16.89 -11.08 -3.57
N PRO A 28 17.42 -10.41 -2.54
CA PRO A 28 17.22 -8.97 -2.33
C PRO A 28 17.88 -8.11 -3.42
N GLU A 29 18.90 -8.62 -4.12
CA GLU A 29 19.57 -7.93 -5.22
C GLU A 29 18.77 -8.02 -6.53
N ARG A 30 17.79 -8.95 -6.60
CA ARG A 30 16.99 -9.21 -7.81
C ARG A 30 15.50 -9.36 -7.50
N PRO A 31 14.86 -8.32 -6.93
CA PRO A 31 13.45 -8.38 -6.58
C PRO A 31 12.57 -8.59 -7.82
N ARG A 32 11.52 -9.41 -7.67
CA ARG A 32 10.57 -9.70 -8.74
C ARG A 32 9.17 -9.28 -8.34
N LEU A 33 8.52 -8.46 -9.15
CA LEU A 33 7.11 -8.12 -8.97
C LEU A 33 6.26 -9.38 -9.21
N LEU A 34 5.46 -9.77 -8.21
CA LEU A 34 4.55 -10.91 -8.29
C LEU A 34 3.12 -10.49 -8.63
N LYS A 35 2.65 -9.42 -7.97
CA LYS A 35 1.27 -8.95 -8.11
C LYS A 35 1.15 -7.48 -7.81
N VAL A 36 0.20 -6.84 -8.47
CA VAL A 36 -0.29 -5.49 -8.13
C VAL A 36 -1.78 -5.61 -7.87
N LEU A 37 -2.22 -5.08 -6.74
CA LEU A 37 -3.62 -4.83 -6.44
C LEU A 37 -3.89 -3.36 -6.72
N ASP A 38 -4.81 -3.10 -7.65
CA ASP A 38 -5.33 -1.76 -7.92
C ASP A 38 -6.57 -1.52 -7.07
N LEU A 39 -6.57 -0.46 -6.27
CA LEU A 39 -7.70 -0.09 -5.40
C LEU A 39 -8.59 0.98 -6.05
N GLY A 40 -8.21 1.47 -7.23
CA GLY A 40 -8.99 2.42 -8.02
C GLY A 40 -8.66 3.90 -7.74
N PRO A 41 -9.22 4.82 -8.56
CA PRO A 41 -8.96 6.25 -8.44
C PRO A 41 -9.34 6.81 -7.08
N GLY A 42 -8.54 7.74 -6.55
CA GLY A 42 -8.78 8.40 -5.26
C GLY A 42 -8.43 7.55 -4.04
N SER A 43 -8.02 6.30 -4.22
CA SER A 43 -7.48 5.49 -3.12
C SER A 43 -6.08 5.94 -2.73
N GLY A 44 -5.81 5.95 -1.42
CA GLY A 44 -4.56 6.31 -0.79
C GLY A 44 -4.14 5.26 0.24
N PRO A 45 -3.85 4.01 -0.17
CA PRO A 45 -3.44 2.97 0.76
C PRO A 45 -2.21 3.43 1.54
N HIS A 46 -2.29 3.40 2.87
CA HIS A 46 -1.26 3.99 3.72
C HIS A 46 -0.72 3.01 4.75
N TYR A 47 -1.63 2.33 5.45
CA TYR A 47 -1.25 1.29 6.42
C TYR A 47 -1.57 -0.09 5.87
N ILE A 48 -0.63 -1.01 6.05
CA ILE A 48 -0.82 -2.42 5.72
C ILE A 48 -0.30 -3.29 6.88
N ALA A 49 -0.98 -4.41 7.11
CA ALA A 49 -0.62 -5.39 8.12
C ALA A 49 -0.92 -6.81 7.62
N LEU A 50 -0.03 -7.75 7.92
CA LEU A 50 -0.30 -9.17 7.71
C LEU A 50 -1.02 -9.72 8.93
N THR A 51 -1.93 -10.68 8.73
CA THR A 51 -2.43 -11.52 9.81
C THR A 51 -1.30 -12.35 10.40
N SER A 52 -1.45 -12.85 11.63
CA SER A 52 -0.42 -13.64 12.32
C SER A 52 0.00 -14.91 11.57
N ASP A 53 -0.95 -15.50 10.84
CA ASP A 53 -0.78 -16.65 9.95
C ASP A 53 -0.29 -16.28 8.53
N GLU A 54 -0.13 -14.98 8.26
CA GLU A 54 0.33 -14.40 6.99
C GLU A 54 -0.51 -14.77 5.75
N ARG A 55 -1.74 -15.25 5.96
CA ARG A 55 -2.66 -15.63 4.88
C ARG A 55 -3.46 -14.45 4.33
N ARG A 56 -3.51 -13.33 5.05
CA ARG A 56 -4.27 -12.15 4.66
C ARG A 56 -3.45 -10.89 4.88
N LEU A 57 -3.65 -9.93 3.98
CA LEU A 57 -3.16 -8.56 4.12
C LEU A 57 -4.36 -7.65 4.40
N VAL A 58 -4.32 -6.96 5.53
CA VAL A 58 -5.27 -5.88 5.86
C VAL A 58 -4.68 -4.58 5.36
N ILE A 59 -5.49 -3.78 4.67
CA ILE A 59 -5.09 -2.49 4.09
C ILE A 59 -6.04 -1.44 4.66
N SER A 60 -5.47 -0.39 5.25
CA SER A 60 -6.21 0.82 5.60
C SER A 60 -5.89 1.90 4.58
N ASP A 61 -6.96 2.35 3.93
CA ASP A 61 -6.93 3.49 3.03
C ASP A 61 -7.15 4.78 3.83
N TYR A 62 -6.37 5.82 3.53
CA TYR A 62 -6.74 7.18 3.91
C TYR A 62 -7.28 7.89 2.67
N PHE A 63 -8.58 8.14 2.70
CA PHE A 63 -9.16 9.14 1.84
C PHE A 63 -9.09 10.49 2.57
N LEU A 64 -8.16 11.35 2.17
CA LEU A 64 -8.22 12.76 2.55
C LEU A 64 -9.15 13.45 1.55
N ASN A 65 -10.40 13.68 1.96
CA ASN A 65 -11.31 14.51 1.18
C ASN A 65 -10.92 15.99 1.38
N GLU A 66 -10.10 16.53 0.48
CA GLU A 66 -9.72 17.95 0.51
C GLU A 66 -10.74 18.86 -0.18
N ASP A 67 -11.91 18.36 -0.57
CA ASP A 67 -12.98 19.19 -1.11
C ASP A 67 -13.38 20.26 -0.10
N GLY A 68 -13.20 21.54 -0.48
CA GLY A 68 -13.61 22.72 0.28
C GLY A 68 -12.85 22.96 1.60
N PHE A 69 -12.17 21.97 2.16
CA PHE A 69 -11.47 22.09 3.44
C PHE A 69 -10.14 22.85 3.25
N GLY A 70 -9.97 23.95 3.99
CA GLY A 70 -8.73 24.75 3.98
C GLY A 70 -8.67 25.90 2.96
N LYS A 71 -9.66 26.08 2.07
CA LYS A 71 -9.72 27.28 1.21
C LYS A 71 -10.22 28.49 2.00
N VAL A 72 -9.33 29.20 2.69
CA VAL A 72 -9.61 30.57 3.15
C VAL A 72 -9.57 31.49 1.93
N ARG A 73 -10.73 31.79 1.33
CA ARG A 73 -10.83 32.89 0.37
C ARG A 73 -10.52 34.19 1.11
N ARG A 74 -9.35 34.79 0.89
CA ARG A 74 -9.16 36.21 1.19
C ARG A 74 -9.91 37.00 0.12
N ARG A 75 -10.81 37.87 0.58
CA ARG A 75 -11.46 38.88 -0.27
C ARG A 75 -10.41 39.86 -0.79
#